data_AF-A0A836FQA5-F1
#
_entry.id   AF-A0A836FQA5-F1
#
_cell.length_a   1.000
_cell.length_b   1.000
_cell.length_c   1.000
_cell.angle_alpha   90.00
_cell.angle_beta   90.00
_cell.angle_gamma   90.00
#
_symmetry.space_group_name_H-M   'P 1'
#
loop_
_entity.id
_entity.type
_entity.pdbx_description
1 polymer ?
#
loop_
_entity_poly.entity_id
_entity_poly.type
_entity_poly.pdbx_seq_one_letter_code
_entity_poly.pdbx_strand_id
1 'polypeptide(L)'
;MSTEHGDLSFAHVRSGDVLFMNRRCLSMKDPLGIVLCCLAKTENRFDHVGMFMKIREDQLDKFPEARKRVVSVSPSGTYVLETNMRGVTLYEAERRVGRTTAHEIASRSINVGDTEKQEQLQEAFLKQMETMYDTPYASNGLHLLPSIFSPPDKMDRVRAAHKFNALRHEVAALTEVANTHPSQAEVYRAVARKYRDAQSFLLCTYFPHLDSTSQTDALAVDWSKGHYWVDGVNNADEMVCSELICNLWHRVGLTMGYVPASSMRPFDFLDKERFNFVSPASAFGEITPIKVSRPYARYWKAPSEDAPATNRHAEAAQLTTPADQRLKFFNDILTSSGLPPAPSLSVAAASSELLPSRWVVQSSPRSDVLPNLWFRVFASGILFAACAMPCAPLTMRWIEGQVGLFLSRGSVWSLTCGLCSRNISFAAVQALVLAAAASRFGVSEDELVMGRRTRSSLVDTRHPYYDTVALYGLSALAAHLATGPLLNANIFYHFGPVLPGPISMRRLYKGNLLLAPASVLLPFQACWLIWYETAGSFIIPTASSVWRPREDLLTLPEWPHYRNDALAGAYVATLLTDALLYPMATLATRRFISDLYKPQRPPSFGRSLYAGYRYRLLSNLVILSMSTAYLYGLGSI
;
A
#
# COMPACT_ATOMS: atom_id res chain seq x y z
N MET A 1 36.69 19.92 -13.47
CA MET A 1 36.47 19.66 -14.91
C MET A 1 35.06 20.11 -15.25
N SER A 2 34.95 21.03 -16.20
CA SER A 2 33.81 21.89 -16.51
C SER A 2 32.55 21.12 -16.91
N THR A 3 31.44 21.41 -16.22
CA THR A 3 30.09 21.13 -16.74
C THR A 3 29.74 22.21 -17.75
N GLU A 4 29.50 21.81 -18.99
CA GLU A 4 28.89 22.66 -20.01
C GLU A 4 27.64 23.34 -19.43
N HIS A 5 27.65 24.67 -19.37
CA HIS A 5 26.46 25.47 -19.12
C HIS A 5 25.65 25.49 -20.42
N GLY A 6 24.87 24.43 -20.65
CA GLY A 6 23.65 24.59 -21.44
C GLY A 6 22.71 25.48 -20.63
N ASP A 7 22.29 26.59 -21.21
CA ASP A 7 21.33 27.50 -20.56
C ASP A 7 20.05 26.71 -20.20
N LEU A 8 19.72 26.68 -18.92
CA LEU A 8 18.51 26.00 -18.43
C LEU A 8 17.29 26.78 -18.96
N SER A 9 16.62 26.24 -19.97
CA SER A 9 15.38 26.82 -20.52
C SER A 9 14.14 26.24 -19.85
N PHE A 10 13.32 27.11 -19.26
CA PHE A 10 12.02 26.77 -18.67
C PHE A 10 10.83 27.21 -19.54
N ALA A 11 11.03 27.41 -20.84
CA ALA A 11 9.98 27.86 -21.75
C ALA A 11 8.83 26.85 -21.91
N HIS A 12 9.13 25.55 -21.77
CA HIS A 12 8.16 24.46 -21.92
C HIS A 12 7.32 24.20 -20.66
N VAL A 13 7.71 24.80 -19.52
CA VAL A 13 7.08 24.58 -18.21
C VAL A 13 5.92 25.55 -17.99
N ARG A 14 4.86 25.06 -17.35
CA ARG A 14 3.62 25.79 -17.05
C ARG A 14 3.37 25.86 -15.54
N SER A 15 2.54 26.81 -15.12
CA SER A 15 2.07 26.87 -13.73
C SER A 15 1.26 25.62 -13.39
N GLY A 16 1.62 24.94 -12.30
CA GLY A 16 1.02 23.67 -11.90
C GLY A 16 1.89 22.45 -12.21
N ASP A 17 2.85 22.55 -13.13
CA ASP A 17 3.74 21.43 -13.48
C ASP A 17 4.55 20.97 -12.25
N VAL A 18 4.75 19.66 -12.13
CA VAL A 18 5.43 19.06 -10.98
C VAL A 18 6.92 18.93 -11.26
N LEU A 19 7.74 19.46 -10.37
CA LEU A 19 9.19 19.28 -10.33
C LEU A 19 9.53 18.11 -9.41
N PHE A 20 10.30 17.14 -9.90
CA PHE A 20 10.81 16.01 -9.12
C PHE A 20 12.29 16.18 -8.84
N MET A 21 12.72 15.76 -7.65
CA MET A 21 14.13 15.74 -7.27
C MET A 21 14.52 14.42 -6.62
N ASN A 22 15.64 13.85 -7.07
CA ASN A 22 16.35 12.77 -6.40
C ASN A 22 17.52 13.36 -5.59
N ARG A 23 17.25 13.78 -4.37
CA ARG A 23 18.22 14.44 -3.48
C ARG A 23 19.16 13.43 -2.85
N ARG A 24 20.33 13.88 -2.39
CA ARG A 24 21.27 13.02 -1.65
C ARG A 24 20.83 12.94 -0.20
N CYS A 25 20.22 11.82 0.23
CA CYS A 25 19.69 11.70 1.59
C CYS A 25 20.76 12.01 2.65
N LEU A 26 21.96 11.44 2.52
CA LEU A 26 23.07 11.67 3.48
C LEU A 26 23.70 13.06 3.42
N SER A 27 23.35 13.90 2.44
CA SER A 27 23.77 15.30 2.37
C SER A 27 22.78 16.25 3.07
N MET A 28 21.67 15.72 3.58
CA MET A 28 20.70 16.48 4.37
C MET A 28 21.24 16.64 5.80
N LYS A 29 20.97 17.81 6.41
CA LYS A 29 21.41 18.11 7.79
C LYS A 29 20.43 17.63 8.85
N ASP A 30 19.17 17.41 8.46
CA ASP A 30 18.08 17.12 9.36
C ASP A 30 17.77 15.60 9.41
N PRO A 31 17.80 14.95 10.59
CA PRO A 31 17.55 13.52 10.71
C PRO A 31 16.18 13.08 10.20
N LEU A 32 15.12 13.87 10.44
CA LEU A 32 13.77 13.56 9.96
C LEU A 32 13.74 13.58 8.42
N GLY A 33 14.33 14.62 7.81
CA GLY A 33 14.50 14.71 6.36
C GLY A 33 15.31 13.55 5.76
N ILE A 34 16.36 13.06 6.45
CA ILE A 34 17.11 11.86 6.03
C ILE A 34 16.18 10.64 6.03
N VAL A 35 15.43 10.43 7.11
CA VAL A 35 14.51 9.28 7.24
C VAL A 35 13.44 9.33 6.15
N LEU A 36 12.79 10.48 5.94
CA LEU A 36 11.76 10.62 4.91
C LEU A 36 12.32 10.43 3.50
N CYS A 37 13.53 10.92 3.24
CA CYS A 37 14.23 10.67 1.98
C CYS A 37 14.51 9.17 1.77
N CYS A 38 15.00 8.47 2.79
CA CYS A 38 15.25 7.03 2.71
C CYS A 38 13.95 6.23 2.52
N LEU A 39 12.88 6.59 3.21
CA LEU A 39 11.57 5.95 3.09
C LEU A 39 10.98 6.16 1.69
N ALA A 40 10.96 7.39 1.17
CA ALA A 40 10.48 7.63 -0.20
C ALA A 40 11.25 6.79 -1.24
N LYS A 41 12.56 6.60 -1.01
CA LYS A 41 13.43 5.82 -1.89
C LYS A 41 13.27 4.31 -1.82
N THR A 42 12.49 3.77 -0.88
CA THR A 42 12.12 2.36 -0.94
C THR A 42 11.12 2.08 -2.06
N GLU A 43 10.33 3.09 -2.47
CA GLU A 43 9.30 2.95 -3.51
C GLU A 43 9.71 3.63 -4.82
N ASN A 44 10.41 4.77 -4.75
CA ASN A 44 10.80 5.50 -5.95
C ASN A 44 12.05 6.37 -5.74
N ARG A 45 12.86 6.55 -6.80
CA ARG A 45 14.09 7.36 -6.74
C ARG A 45 13.86 8.85 -6.40
N PHE A 46 12.67 9.39 -6.68
CA PHE A 46 12.32 10.77 -6.36
C PHE A 46 11.78 10.89 -4.93
N ASP A 47 12.50 11.64 -4.09
CA ASP A 47 12.15 11.83 -2.67
C ASP A 47 11.54 13.19 -2.35
N HIS A 48 11.48 14.09 -3.33
CA HIS A 48 10.97 15.45 -3.14
C HIS A 48 10.32 15.97 -4.41
N VAL A 49 9.27 16.75 -4.21
CA VAL A 49 8.55 17.45 -5.28
C VAL A 49 8.43 18.93 -4.98
N GLY A 50 8.35 19.72 -6.05
CA GLY A 50 7.96 21.13 -6.04
C GLY A 50 6.96 21.37 -7.16
N MET A 51 6.38 22.56 -7.21
CA MET A 51 5.49 22.95 -8.30
C MET A 51 6.06 24.17 -9.00
N PHE A 52 6.08 24.15 -10.32
CA PHE A 52 6.45 25.31 -11.10
C PHE A 52 5.32 26.34 -11.11
N MET A 53 5.72 27.60 -11.03
CA MET A 53 4.84 28.76 -11.09
C MET A 53 5.42 29.77 -12.07
N LYS A 54 4.64 30.14 -13.09
CA LYS A 54 4.90 31.30 -13.94
C LYS A 54 4.32 32.52 -13.26
N ILE A 55 5.17 33.43 -12.84
CA ILE A 55 4.76 34.67 -12.18
C ILE A 55 5.51 35.81 -12.86
N ARG A 56 4.77 36.61 -13.60
CA ARG A 56 5.33 37.82 -14.21
C ARG A 56 5.54 38.90 -13.14
N GLU A 57 6.42 39.85 -13.44
CA GLU A 57 6.73 40.95 -12.51
C GLU A 57 5.49 41.80 -12.19
N ASP A 58 4.61 42.05 -13.17
CA ASP A 58 3.33 42.75 -12.98
C ASP A 58 2.35 41.99 -12.06
N GLN A 59 2.45 40.66 -12.01
CA GLN A 59 1.63 39.82 -11.13
C GLN A 59 2.16 39.85 -9.70
N LEU A 60 3.49 39.94 -9.49
CA LEU A 60 4.07 40.02 -8.15
C LEU A 60 3.60 41.27 -7.38
N ASP A 61 3.25 42.35 -8.07
CA ASP A 61 2.66 43.54 -7.45
C ASP A 61 1.25 43.29 -6.90
N LYS A 62 0.50 42.34 -7.48
CA LYS A 62 -0.86 41.98 -7.05
C LYS A 62 -0.89 40.98 -5.89
N PHE A 63 0.21 40.25 -5.67
CA PHE A 63 0.32 39.17 -4.69
C PHE A 63 1.45 39.48 -3.69
N PRO A 64 1.18 40.30 -2.65
CA PRO A 64 2.20 40.84 -1.77
C PRO A 64 2.91 39.77 -0.92
N GLU A 65 2.24 38.69 -0.51
CA GLU A 65 2.90 37.63 0.25
C GLU A 65 3.88 36.85 -0.63
N ALA A 66 3.50 36.53 -1.87
CA ALA A 66 4.42 35.94 -2.84
C ALA A 66 5.66 36.83 -3.06
N ARG A 67 5.48 38.14 -3.19
CA ARG A 67 6.59 39.09 -3.36
C ARG A 67 7.56 39.09 -2.18
N LYS A 68 7.07 39.00 -0.93
CA LYS A 68 7.92 38.93 0.26
C LYS A 68 8.79 37.67 0.31
N ARG A 69 8.37 36.59 -0.34
CA ARG A 69 9.07 35.29 -0.33
C ARG A 69 10.10 35.17 -1.46
N VAL A 70 10.03 36.01 -2.48
CA VAL A 70 10.98 36.06 -3.61
C VAL A 70 12.19 36.92 -3.24
N VAL A 71 13.39 36.31 -3.23
CA VAL A 71 14.65 37.02 -2.95
C VAL A 71 15.19 37.76 -4.18
N SER A 72 14.90 37.26 -5.39
CA SER A 72 15.32 37.86 -6.65
C SER A 72 14.35 37.50 -7.76
N VAL A 73 14.10 38.44 -8.66
CA VAL A 73 13.19 38.24 -9.81
C VAL A 73 13.82 37.23 -10.78
N SER A 74 13.04 36.21 -11.15
CA SER A 74 13.46 35.20 -12.13
C SER A 74 13.52 35.82 -13.53
N PRO A 75 14.60 35.60 -14.30
CA PRO A 75 14.73 36.12 -15.67
C PRO A 75 13.69 35.52 -16.63
N SER A 76 13.23 34.28 -16.39
CA SER A 76 12.18 33.65 -17.20
C SER A 76 10.77 33.80 -16.62
N GLY A 77 10.62 34.54 -15.51
CA GLY A 77 9.39 34.61 -14.73
C GLY A 77 8.98 33.25 -14.15
N THR A 78 9.93 32.32 -13.96
CA THR A 78 9.65 30.96 -13.47
C THR A 78 10.16 30.78 -12.06
N TYR A 79 9.26 30.34 -11.19
CA TYR A 79 9.55 30.05 -9.81
C TYR A 79 9.19 28.61 -9.47
N VAL A 80 9.80 28.09 -8.42
CA VAL A 80 9.49 26.78 -7.85
C VAL A 80 8.92 27.01 -6.46
N LEU A 81 7.66 26.63 -6.30
CA LEU A 81 6.97 26.56 -5.03
C LEU A 81 7.33 25.23 -4.36
N GLU A 82 7.95 25.29 -3.19
CA GLU A 82 8.34 24.12 -2.40
C GLU A 82 8.00 24.35 -0.93
N THR A 83 7.73 23.28 -0.19
CA THR A 83 7.82 23.32 1.27
C THR A 83 9.06 22.57 1.75
N ASN A 84 9.76 23.15 2.71
CA ASN A 84 10.92 22.57 3.39
C ASN A 84 10.84 22.94 4.87
N MET A 85 11.83 22.58 5.69
CA MET A 85 11.83 22.86 7.15
C MET A 85 11.61 24.34 7.55
N ARG A 86 11.65 25.30 6.61
CA ARG A 86 11.32 26.72 6.81
C ARG A 86 9.86 27.07 6.46
N GLY A 87 9.03 26.09 6.15
CA GLY A 87 7.67 26.24 5.63
C GLY A 87 7.64 26.37 4.11
N VAL A 88 6.55 26.97 3.61
CA VAL A 88 6.32 27.21 2.18
C VAL A 88 7.23 28.33 1.67
N THR A 89 7.93 28.06 0.58
CA THR A 89 8.94 28.94 -0.01
C THR A 89 8.80 29.00 -1.53
N LEU A 90 9.19 30.13 -2.10
CA LEU A 90 9.15 30.37 -3.54
C LEU A 90 10.56 30.75 -4.02
N TYR A 91 11.18 29.88 -4.82
CA TYR A 91 12.53 30.08 -5.33
C TYR A 91 12.54 30.38 -6.82
N GLU A 92 13.45 31.24 -7.27
CA GLU A 92 13.81 31.36 -8.69
C GLU A 92 14.23 29.99 -9.25
N ALA A 93 13.59 29.53 -10.33
CA ALA A 93 13.78 28.18 -10.86
C ALA A 93 15.21 27.92 -11.33
N GLU A 94 15.80 28.87 -12.05
CA GLU A 94 17.18 28.84 -12.55
C GLU A 94 18.16 28.62 -11.40
N ARG A 95 18.01 29.40 -10.33
CA ARG A 95 18.87 29.32 -9.15
C ARG A 95 18.66 28.01 -8.40
N ARG A 96 17.40 27.61 -8.20
CA ARG A 96 17.04 26.40 -7.42
C ARG A 96 17.50 25.11 -8.10
N VAL A 97 17.35 25.01 -9.42
CA VAL A 97 17.78 23.88 -10.27
C VAL A 97 19.29 23.91 -10.50
N GLY A 98 19.87 25.09 -10.70
CA GLY A 98 21.32 25.26 -10.89
C GLY A 98 22.12 24.82 -9.66
N ARG A 99 21.73 25.28 -8.46
CA ARG A 99 22.50 25.08 -7.22
C ARG A 99 22.24 23.77 -6.47
N THR A 100 21.19 23.03 -6.81
CA THR A 100 20.89 21.78 -6.10
C THR A 100 21.94 20.69 -6.37
N THR A 101 22.23 19.92 -5.33
CA THR A 101 23.13 18.76 -5.33
C THR A 101 22.42 17.45 -5.66
N ALA A 102 21.13 17.51 -6.01
CA ALA A 102 20.34 16.37 -6.44
C ALA A 102 21.02 15.60 -7.58
N HIS A 103 20.86 14.28 -7.57
CA HIS A 103 21.37 13.38 -8.60
C HIS A 103 20.63 13.55 -9.92
N GLU A 104 19.33 13.80 -9.86
CA GLU A 104 18.51 14.07 -11.03
C GLU A 104 17.33 14.99 -10.67
N ILE A 105 16.85 15.70 -11.67
CA ILE A 105 15.71 16.62 -11.63
C ILE A 105 14.92 16.41 -12.91
N ALA A 106 13.62 16.29 -12.78
CA ALA A 106 12.69 16.13 -13.89
C ALA A 106 11.43 16.96 -13.67
N SER A 107 10.73 17.28 -14.74
CA SER A 107 9.39 17.88 -14.70
C SER A 107 8.36 16.91 -15.23
N ARG A 108 7.13 16.96 -14.71
CA ARG A 108 5.95 16.37 -15.34
C ARG A 108 4.95 17.48 -15.61
N SER A 109 4.54 17.59 -16.87
CA SER A 109 3.57 18.61 -17.26
C SER A 109 2.14 18.23 -16.87
N ILE A 110 1.31 19.25 -16.69
CA ILE A 110 -0.14 19.09 -16.53
C ILE A 110 -0.83 19.82 -17.68
N ASN A 111 -1.60 19.06 -18.43
CA ASN A 111 -2.47 19.61 -19.46
C ASN A 111 -3.78 19.99 -18.79
N VAL A 112 -4.30 21.19 -19.08
CA VAL A 112 -5.54 21.73 -18.48
C VAL A 112 -6.59 22.06 -19.56
N GLY A 113 -6.26 21.84 -20.83
CA GLY A 113 -7.09 22.19 -21.98
C GLY A 113 -6.49 23.34 -22.77
N ASP A 114 -7.33 24.31 -23.11
CA ASP A 114 -6.96 25.51 -23.87
C ASP A 114 -6.15 26.53 -23.03
N THR A 115 -5.57 27.52 -23.72
CA THR A 115 -4.72 28.56 -23.13
C THR A 115 -5.49 29.41 -22.11
N GLU A 116 -6.77 29.71 -22.36
CA GLU A 116 -7.60 30.53 -21.48
C GLU A 116 -7.81 29.87 -20.11
N LYS A 117 -8.19 28.58 -20.08
CA LYS A 117 -8.30 27.82 -18.83
C LYS A 117 -6.99 27.74 -18.07
N GLN A 118 -5.88 27.69 -18.79
CA GLN A 118 -4.57 27.66 -18.17
C GLN A 118 -4.22 28.99 -17.49
N GLU A 119 -4.57 30.12 -18.10
CA GLU A 119 -4.40 31.45 -17.50
C GLU A 119 -5.31 31.62 -16.26
N GLN A 120 -6.57 31.20 -16.36
CA GLN A 120 -7.51 31.20 -15.23
C GLN A 120 -6.99 30.34 -14.06
N LEU A 121 -6.46 29.16 -14.36
CA LEU A 121 -5.88 28.28 -13.35
C LEU A 121 -4.63 28.91 -12.71
N GLN A 122 -3.75 29.53 -13.50
CA GLN A 122 -2.59 30.23 -12.99
C GLN A 122 -2.98 31.35 -12.01
N GLU A 123 -3.99 32.15 -12.34
CA GLU A 123 -4.49 33.20 -11.44
C GLU A 123 -5.09 32.60 -10.15
N ALA A 124 -5.86 31.51 -10.27
CA ALA A 124 -6.41 30.80 -9.13
C ALA A 124 -5.31 30.26 -8.22
N PHE A 125 -4.22 29.71 -8.77
CA PHE A 125 -3.07 29.26 -8.00
C PHE A 125 -2.45 30.39 -7.19
N LEU A 126 -2.15 31.52 -7.84
CA LEU A 126 -1.55 32.68 -7.18
C LEU A 126 -2.42 33.19 -6.03
N LYS A 127 -3.74 33.28 -6.25
CA LYS A 127 -4.69 33.70 -5.22
C LYS A 127 -4.72 32.76 -4.02
N GLN A 128 -4.72 31.45 -4.25
CA GLN A 128 -4.75 30.47 -3.16
C GLN A 128 -3.43 30.40 -2.41
N MET A 129 -2.29 30.57 -3.10
CA MET A 129 -0.96 30.57 -2.50
C MET A 129 -0.78 31.64 -1.42
N GLU A 130 -1.38 32.82 -1.58
CA GLU A 130 -1.32 33.90 -0.56
C GLU A 130 -1.78 33.42 0.82
N THR A 131 -2.71 32.45 0.88
CA THR A 131 -3.23 31.92 2.15
C THR A 131 -2.38 30.80 2.75
N MET A 132 -1.38 30.29 2.02
CA MET A 132 -0.64 29.08 2.38
C MET A 132 0.79 29.35 2.85
N TYR A 133 1.34 30.54 2.63
CA TYR A 133 2.75 30.86 2.93
C TYR A 133 3.15 30.72 4.41
N ASP A 134 2.20 30.87 5.32
CA ASP A 134 2.44 30.74 6.76
C ASP A 134 2.27 29.31 7.28
N THR A 135 1.94 28.35 6.39
CA THR A 135 1.85 26.95 6.79
C THR A 135 3.26 26.40 7.10
N PRO A 136 3.49 25.88 8.31
CA PRO A 136 4.74 25.23 8.66
C PRO A 136 4.94 23.89 7.94
N TYR A 137 6.19 23.41 7.96
CA TYR A 137 6.52 22.08 7.50
C TYR A 137 6.16 21.04 8.55
N ALA A 138 5.67 19.88 8.10
CA ALA A 138 5.32 18.78 8.99
C ALA A 138 6.52 18.34 9.85
N SER A 139 6.37 18.49 11.16
CA SER A 139 7.40 18.19 12.15
C SER A 139 7.06 16.96 12.97
N ASN A 140 5.77 16.63 13.08
CA ASN A 140 5.28 15.49 13.81
C ASN A 140 5.10 14.26 12.90
N GLY A 141 5.87 13.20 13.18
CA GLY A 141 5.81 11.94 12.42
C GLY A 141 4.44 11.26 12.40
N LEU A 142 3.55 11.55 13.36
CA LEU A 142 2.18 11.03 13.35
C LEU A 142 1.36 11.57 12.16
N HIS A 143 1.60 12.81 11.73
CA HIS A 143 0.92 13.40 10.57
C HIS A 143 1.38 12.79 9.24
N LEU A 144 2.51 12.07 9.24
CA LEU A 144 3.04 11.37 8.07
C LEU A 144 2.49 9.95 7.94
N LEU A 145 1.80 9.42 8.97
CA LEU A 145 1.28 8.07 8.93
C LEU A 145 0.26 7.83 7.82
N PRO A 146 -0.65 8.75 7.47
CA PRO A 146 -1.54 8.57 6.33
C PRO A 146 -0.78 8.45 5.00
N SER A 147 0.31 9.18 4.78
CA SER A 147 1.08 9.03 3.54
C SER A 147 1.89 7.73 3.52
N ILE A 148 2.34 7.23 4.67
CA ILE A 148 3.09 5.97 4.80
C ILE A 148 2.16 4.74 4.72
N PHE A 149 0.97 4.81 5.31
CA PHE A 149 0.04 3.69 5.36
C PHE A 149 -0.89 3.69 4.16
N SER A 150 -0.87 2.56 3.46
CA SER A 150 -1.71 2.24 2.32
C SER A 150 -2.43 0.90 2.56
N PRO A 151 -3.25 0.75 3.62
CA PRO A 151 -3.95 -0.50 3.85
C PRO A 151 -4.88 -0.86 2.68
N PRO A 152 -5.27 -2.14 2.56
CA PRO A 152 -6.11 -2.61 1.48
C PRO A 152 -7.41 -1.81 1.31
N ASP A 153 -8.08 -1.42 2.40
CA ASP A 153 -9.32 -0.66 2.33
C ASP A 153 -9.14 0.74 1.74
N LYS A 154 -8.02 1.41 2.08
CA LYS A 154 -7.67 2.70 1.49
C LYS A 154 -7.36 2.57 0.01
N MET A 155 -6.57 1.57 -0.39
CA MET A 155 -6.23 1.36 -1.80
C MET A 155 -7.46 1.05 -2.64
N ASP A 156 -8.41 0.32 -2.08
CA ASP A 156 -9.70 0.07 -2.71
C ASP A 156 -10.51 1.35 -2.88
N ARG A 157 -10.54 2.22 -1.88
CA ARG A 157 -11.16 3.55 -2.01
C ARG A 157 -10.45 4.40 -3.07
N VAL A 158 -9.11 4.41 -3.13
CA VAL A 158 -8.34 5.12 -4.17
C VAL A 158 -8.78 4.68 -5.57
N ARG A 159 -8.84 3.37 -5.80
CA ARG A 159 -9.27 2.79 -7.07
C ARG A 159 -10.76 3.04 -7.36
N ALA A 160 -11.61 2.96 -6.33
CA ALA A 160 -13.04 3.24 -6.44
C ALA A 160 -13.30 4.71 -6.83
N ALA A 161 -12.58 5.67 -6.23
CA ALA A 161 -12.67 7.08 -6.58
C ALA A 161 -12.22 7.33 -8.03
N HIS A 162 -11.12 6.70 -8.46
CA HIS A 162 -10.67 6.77 -9.85
C HIS A 162 -11.74 6.29 -10.83
N LYS A 163 -12.28 5.10 -10.61
CA LYS A 163 -13.35 4.53 -11.46
C LYS A 163 -14.61 5.39 -11.42
N PHE A 164 -15.01 5.87 -10.25
CA PHE A 164 -16.15 6.76 -10.09
C PHE A 164 -15.98 8.04 -10.93
N ASN A 165 -14.80 8.66 -10.90
CA ASN A 165 -14.52 9.88 -11.65
C ASN A 165 -14.44 9.61 -13.17
N ALA A 166 -13.84 8.50 -13.57
CA ALA A 166 -13.83 8.08 -14.99
C ALA A 166 -15.25 7.89 -15.52
N LEU A 167 -16.11 7.17 -14.78
CA LEU A 167 -17.53 7.00 -15.14
C LEU A 167 -18.28 8.33 -15.17
N ARG A 168 -17.98 9.25 -14.25
CA ARG A 168 -18.59 10.60 -14.23
C ARG A 168 -18.33 11.36 -15.53
N HIS A 169 -17.08 11.36 -15.99
CA HIS A 169 -16.68 11.98 -17.26
C HIS A 169 -17.39 11.32 -18.44
N GLU A 170 -17.45 9.99 -18.46
CA GLU A 170 -18.13 9.23 -19.51
C GLU A 170 -19.64 9.47 -19.55
N VAL A 171 -20.30 9.58 -18.39
CA VAL A 171 -21.72 9.91 -18.29
C VAL A 171 -21.99 11.32 -18.82
N ALA A 172 -21.13 12.29 -18.51
CA ALA A 172 -21.24 13.64 -19.05
C ALA A 172 -21.11 13.64 -20.59
N ALA A 173 -20.08 12.97 -21.11
CA ALA A 173 -19.85 12.85 -22.55
C ALA A 173 -21.01 12.13 -23.26
N LEU A 174 -21.52 11.02 -22.72
CA LEU A 174 -22.67 10.30 -23.27
C LEU A 174 -23.94 11.15 -23.27
N THR A 175 -24.13 11.99 -22.24
CA THR A 175 -25.27 12.91 -22.16
C THR A 175 -25.20 13.97 -23.25
N GLU A 176 -24.02 14.54 -23.48
CA GLU A 176 -23.77 15.51 -24.56
C GLU A 176 -24.00 14.89 -25.95
N VAL A 177 -23.46 13.68 -26.19
CA VAL A 177 -23.64 12.96 -27.46
C VAL A 177 -25.12 12.59 -27.68
N ALA A 178 -25.85 12.20 -26.63
CA ALA A 178 -27.29 11.91 -26.72
C ALA A 178 -28.11 13.15 -27.12
N ASN A 179 -27.72 14.34 -26.66
CA ASN A 179 -28.40 15.58 -27.01
C ASN A 179 -28.12 16.02 -28.46
N THR A 180 -26.91 15.74 -28.95
CA THR A 180 -26.49 16.08 -30.32
C THR A 180 -26.93 15.06 -31.38
N HIS A 181 -27.21 13.80 -30.98
CA HIS A 181 -27.62 12.71 -31.87
C HIS A 181 -28.96 12.08 -31.43
N PRO A 182 -30.11 12.75 -31.67
CA PRO A 182 -31.42 12.31 -31.17
C PRO A 182 -31.83 10.89 -31.59
N SER A 183 -31.45 10.47 -32.80
CA SER A 183 -31.78 9.13 -33.35
C SER A 183 -31.14 7.97 -32.58
N GLN A 184 -30.08 8.22 -31.82
CA GLN A 184 -29.35 7.22 -31.02
C GLN A 184 -29.36 7.55 -29.51
N ALA A 185 -30.12 8.58 -29.11
CA ALA A 185 -30.12 9.09 -27.74
C ALA A 185 -30.48 8.01 -26.71
N GLU A 186 -31.37 7.07 -27.03
CA GLU A 186 -31.74 5.97 -26.14
C GLU A 186 -30.58 5.02 -25.85
N VAL A 187 -29.76 4.72 -26.86
CA VAL A 187 -28.57 3.86 -26.72
C VAL A 187 -27.57 4.52 -25.77
N TYR A 188 -27.24 5.79 -26.00
CA TYR A 188 -26.32 6.53 -25.14
C TYR A 188 -26.86 6.67 -23.71
N ARG A 189 -28.16 6.95 -23.53
CA ARG A 189 -28.81 7.03 -22.21
C ARG A 189 -28.86 5.67 -21.50
N ALA A 190 -28.96 4.56 -22.23
CA ALA A 190 -28.92 3.22 -21.65
C ALA A 190 -27.53 2.89 -21.10
N VAL A 191 -26.46 3.17 -21.86
CA VAL A 191 -25.09 3.02 -21.38
C VAL A 191 -24.79 3.96 -20.20
N ALA A 192 -25.22 5.22 -20.28
CA ALA A 192 -25.06 6.18 -19.18
C ALA A 192 -25.77 5.73 -17.90
N ARG A 193 -26.92 5.07 -18.00
CA ARG A 193 -27.60 4.46 -16.83
C ARG A 193 -26.73 3.38 -16.17
N LYS A 194 -26.17 2.45 -16.96
CA LYS A 194 -25.25 1.43 -16.43
C LYS A 194 -24.05 2.03 -15.70
N TYR A 195 -23.50 3.12 -16.22
CA TYR A 195 -22.39 3.83 -15.58
C TYR A 195 -22.82 4.50 -14.27
N ARG A 196 -24.00 5.15 -14.23
CA ARG A 196 -24.55 5.74 -13.00
C ARG A 196 -24.84 4.69 -11.93
N ASP A 197 -25.35 3.52 -12.32
CA ASP A 197 -25.60 2.41 -11.39
C ASP A 197 -24.28 1.92 -10.77
N ALA A 198 -23.22 1.80 -11.57
CA ALA A 198 -21.89 1.47 -11.09
C ALA A 198 -21.29 2.58 -10.18
N GLN A 199 -21.51 3.85 -10.51
CA GLN A 199 -21.12 4.97 -9.64
C GLN A 199 -21.83 4.90 -8.28
N SER A 200 -23.13 4.63 -8.28
CA SER A 200 -23.93 4.46 -7.07
C SER A 200 -23.41 3.31 -6.22
N PHE A 201 -23.11 2.16 -6.84
CA PHE A 201 -22.50 1.03 -6.14
C PHE A 201 -21.15 1.39 -5.52
N LEU A 202 -20.24 2.03 -6.28
CA LEU A 202 -18.91 2.41 -5.81
C LEU A 202 -19.01 3.35 -4.60
N LEU A 203 -19.90 4.33 -4.68
CA LEU A 203 -20.12 5.30 -3.62
C LEU A 203 -20.69 4.65 -2.36
N CYS A 204 -21.79 3.90 -2.48
CA CYS A 204 -22.44 3.22 -1.35
C CYS A 204 -21.51 2.19 -0.68
N THR A 205 -20.69 1.50 -1.47
CA THR A 205 -19.81 0.43 -0.97
C THR A 205 -18.57 1.01 -0.30
N TYR A 206 -17.86 1.92 -0.96
CA TYR A 206 -16.52 2.36 -0.53
C TYR A 206 -16.51 3.70 0.22
N PHE A 207 -17.56 4.51 0.09
CA PHE A 207 -17.64 5.87 0.64
C PHE A 207 -18.92 6.17 1.42
N PRO A 208 -19.49 5.25 2.22
CA PRO A 208 -20.72 5.55 2.97
C PRO A 208 -20.51 6.57 4.11
N HIS A 209 -19.25 6.92 4.39
CA HIS A 209 -18.85 7.88 5.42
C HIS A 209 -18.86 9.33 4.90
N LEU A 210 -18.97 9.53 3.58
CA LEU A 210 -19.03 10.86 3.00
C LEU A 210 -20.46 11.39 3.05
N ASP A 211 -20.59 12.66 3.46
CA ASP A 211 -21.88 13.35 3.49
C ASP A 211 -22.32 13.71 2.07
N SER A 212 -23.64 13.61 1.80
CA SER A 212 -24.20 14.12 0.56
C SER A 212 -24.20 15.65 0.53
N THR A 213 -23.89 16.22 -0.63
CA THR A 213 -23.92 17.67 -0.89
C THR A 213 -25.22 18.12 -1.57
N SER A 214 -26.11 17.18 -1.90
CA SER A 214 -27.36 17.46 -2.62
C SER A 214 -28.53 16.67 -2.04
N GLN A 215 -29.69 17.31 -1.90
CA GLN A 215 -30.92 16.61 -1.49
C GLN A 215 -31.52 15.75 -2.61
N THR A 216 -31.14 16.00 -3.86
CA THR A 216 -31.76 15.38 -5.04
C THR A 216 -30.81 14.47 -5.82
N ASP A 217 -29.49 14.66 -5.66
CA ASP A 217 -28.47 13.87 -6.34
C ASP A 217 -27.71 12.99 -5.36
N ALA A 218 -28.05 11.70 -5.34
CA ALA A 218 -27.40 10.71 -4.49
C ALA A 218 -25.91 10.50 -4.82
N LEU A 219 -25.43 10.92 -6.01
CA LEU A 219 -24.03 10.83 -6.41
C LEU A 219 -23.20 12.06 -6.00
N ALA A 220 -23.86 13.12 -5.54
CA ALA A 220 -23.19 14.33 -5.08
C ALA A 220 -22.79 14.18 -3.60
N VAL A 221 -21.49 14.04 -3.36
CA VAL A 221 -20.90 13.91 -2.01
C VAL A 221 -19.78 14.91 -1.78
N ASP A 222 -19.50 15.20 -0.51
CA ASP A 222 -18.44 16.10 -0.11
C ASP A 222 -17.10 15.34 -0.05
N TRP A 223 -16.36 15.38 -1.15
CA TRP A 223 -15.02 14.79 -1.24
C TRP A 223 -13.96 15.52 -0.39
N SER A 224 -14.28 16.67 0.22
CA SER A 224 -13.28 17.48 0.94
C SER A 224 -13.08 17.04 2.40
N LYS A 225 -14.07 16.40 3.02
CA LYS A 225 -14.13 16.10 4.46
C LYS A 225 -14.76 14.73 4.74
N GLY A 226 -14.76 14.32 6.02
CA GLY A 226 -15.41 13.08 6.47
C GLY A 226 -14.58 11.81 6.29
N HIS A 227 -13.38 11.93 5.73
CA HIS A 227 -12.46 10.81 5.45
C HIS A 227 -12.02 10.06 6.72
N TYR A 228 -11.70 8.77 6.57
CA TYR A 228 -11.04 8.02 7.64
C TYR A 228 -9.64 8.59 7.91
N TRP A 229 -9.16 8.48 9.16
CA TRP A 229 -7.82 8.95 9.52
C TRP A 229 -6.72 8.40 8.61
N VAL A 230 -6.83 7.13 8.18
CA VAL A 230 -5.84 6.51 7.29
C VAL A 230 -5.84 7.09 5.87
N ASP A 231 -6.96 7.67 5.42
CA ASP A 231 -7.05 8.35 4.13
C ASP A 231 -6.39 9.72 4.18
N GLY A 232 -6.28 10.31 5.37
CA GLY A 232 -5.68 11.61 5.59
C GLY A 232 -6.67 12.77 5.46
N VAL A 233 -6.14 13.98 5.34
CA VAL A 233 -6.91 15.23 5.31
C VAL A 233 -6.47 16.12 4.15
N ASN A 234 -7.39 16.95 3.65
CA ASN A 234 -7.09 17.91 2.59
C ASN A 234 -6.42 19.18 3.09
N ASN A 235 -6.71 19.58 4.33
CA ASN A 235 -6.18 20.79 4.96
C ASN A 235 -5.46 20.41 6.25
N ALA A 236 -4.20 20.01 6.15
CA ALA A 236 -3.35 19.78 7.32
C ALA A 236 -2.76 21.11 7.81
N ASP A 237 -2.62 21.24 9.13
CA ASP A 237 -2.02 22.43 9.78
C ASP A 237 -0.51 22.53 9.52
N GLU A 238 0.13 21.40 9.24
CA GLU A 238 1.51 21.31 8.76
C GLU A 238 1.54 20.50 7.46
N MET A 239 2.41 20.84 6.52
CA MET A 239 2.43 20.16 5.20
C MET A 239 3.82 19.68 4.79
N VAL A 240 3.90 18.51 4.16
CA VAL A 240 5.07 18.09 3.37
C VAL A 240 4.94 18.46 1.89
N CYS A 241 6.01 18.23 1.13
CA CYS A 241 6.15 18.73 -0.23
C CYS A 241 5.07 18.27 -1.22
N SER A 242 4.64 17.01 -1.13
CA SER A 242 3.56 16.46 -1.96
C SER A 242 2.19 17.03 -1.58
N GLU A 243 1.98 17.22 -0.27
CA GLU A 243 0.71 17.72 0.28
C GLU A 243 0.47 19.17 -0.14
N LEU A 244 1.51 20.02 -0.15
CA LEU A 244 1.40 21.40 -0.63
C LEU A 244 0.82 21.48 -2.05
N ILE A 245 1.38 20.69 -2.97
CA ILE A 245 0.97 20.67 -4.38
C ILE A 245 -0.47 20.16 -4.48
N CYS A 246 -0.76 19.01 -3.85
CA CYS A 246 -2.07 18.38 -3.96
C CYS A 246 -3.17 19.22 -3.30
N ASN A 247 -2.91 19.82 -2.14
CA ASN A 247 -3.86 20.71 -1.47
C ASN A 247 -4.16 21.93 -2.34
N LEU A 248 -3.13 22.53 -2.94
CA LEU A 248 -3.31 23.66 -3.85
C LEU A 248 -4.12 23.26 -5.09
N TRP A 249 -3.89 22.08 -5.68
CA TRP A 249 -4.70 21.55 -6.78
C TRP A 249 -6.17 21.33 -6.41
N HIS A 250 -6.44 20.84 -5.19
CA HIS A 250 -7.82 20.71 -4.69
C HIS A 250 -8.48 22.08 -4.54
N ARG A 251 -7.79 23.06 -3.96
CA ARG A 251 -8.33 24.41 -3.71
C ARG A 251 -8.67 25.17 -4.98
N VAL A 252 -7.92 24.97 -6.06
CA VAL A 252 -8.20 25.60 -7.36
C VAL A 252 -9.16 24.78 -8.23
N GLY A 253 -9.64 23.62 -7.75
CA GLY A 253 -10.57 22.77 -8.50
C GLY A 253 -9.94 22.03 -9.69
N LEU A 254 -8.62 21.82 -9.68
CA LEU A 254 -7.95 21.01 -10.70
C LEU A 254 -8.23 19.52 -10.50
N THR A 255 -8.19 19.06 -9.25
CA THR A 255 -8.50 17.69 -8.84
C THR A 255 -9.60 17.66 -7.79
N MET A 256 -10.38 16.59 -7.77
CA MET A 256 -11.34 16.28 -6.70
C MET A 256 -10.60 16.06 -5.38
N GLY A 257 -11.22 16.39 -4.25
CA GLY A 257 -10.61 16.31 -2.91
C GLY A 257 -10.27 14.90 -2.39
N TYR A 258 -10.30 13.88 -3.24
CA TYR A 258 -9.87 12.53 -2.91
C TYR A 258 -8.95 11.99 -4.01
N VAL A 259 -7.79 11.40 -3.70
CA VAL A 259 -7.25 11.08 -2.36
C VAL A 259 -6.86 12.35 -1.59
N PRO A 260 -7.05 12.42 -0.26
CA PRO A 260 -6.72 13.62 0.51
C PRO A 260 -5.24 14.00 0.38
N ALA A 261 -4.97 15.32 0.39
CA ALA A 261 -3.62 15.85 0.17
C ALA A 261 -2.56 15.23 1.10
N SER A 262 -2.87 15.01 2.39
CA SER A 262 -1.95 14.45 3.37
C SER A 262 -1.60 12.97 3.18
N SER A 263 -2.22 12.30 2.21
CA SER A 263 -1.87 10.93 1.82
C SER A 263 -0.92 10.88 0.63
N MET A 264 -0.65 12.00 -0.05
CA MET A 264 0.15 11.99 -1.25
C MET A 264 1.65 11.93 -0.93
N ARG A 265 2.37 11.14 -1.70
CA ARG A 265 3.83 11.03 -1.68
C ARG A 265 4.43 11.54 -3.00
N PRO A 266 5.73 11.89 -3.03
CA PRO A 266 6.42 12.36 -4.23
C PRO A 266 6.17 11.49 -5.47
N PHE A 267 6.18 10.17 -5.35
CA PHE A 267 6.03 9.28 -6.51
C PHE A 267 4.58 9.12 -6.97
N ASP A 268 3.58 9.45 -6.15
CA ASP A 268 2.17 9.38 -6.57
C ASP A 268 1.94 10.29 -7.78
N PHE A 269 2.68 11.41 -7.88
CA PHE A 269 2.68 12.30 -9.06
C PHE A 269 3.24 11.67 -10.34
N LEU A 270 3.68 10.41 -10.32
CA LEU A 270 4.03 9.61 -11.51
C LEU A 270 2.86 8.70 -11.94
N ASP A 271 1.97 8.38 -11.01
CA ASP A 271 0.79 7.55 -11.23
C ASP A 271 -0.35 8.39 -11.83
N LYS A 272 -1.02 7.85 -12.85
CA LYS A 272 -2.16 8.51 -13.51
C LYS A 272 -3.48 8.20 -12.81
N GLU A 273 -3.55 7.12 -12.04
CA GLU A 273 -4.78 6.65 -11.39
C GLU A 273 -5.00 7.31 -10.02
N ARG A 274 -3.93 7.84 -9.41
CA ARG A 274 -3.97 8.51 -8.10
C ARG A 274 -4.73 9.83 -8.07
N PHE A 275 -4.82 10.54 -9.20
CA PHE A 275 -5.37 11.89 -9.25
C PHE A 275 -6.67 11.95 -10.05
N ASN A 276 -7.71 12.48 -9.40
CA ASN A 276 -9.04 12.60 -9.98
C ASN A 276 -9.26 13.99 -10.55
N PHE A 277 -8.82 14.23 -11.79
CA PHE A 277 -9.03 15.51 -12.46
C PHE A 277 -10.52 15.84 -12.61
N VAL A 278 -10.90 17.08 -12.29
CA VAL A 278 -12.29 17.56 -12.36
C VAL A 278 -12.76 17.69 -13.80
N SER A 279 -11.86 18.09 -14.70
CA SER A 279 -12.08 18.23 -16.14
C SER A 279 -11.53 17.02 -16.90
N PRO A 280 -12.25 16.48 -17.91
CA PRO A 280 -11.75 15.40 -18.77
C PRO A 280 -10.63 15.86 -19.70
N ALA A 281 -10.51 17.17 -19.95
CA ALA A 281 -9.41 17.75 -20.72
C ALA A 281 -8.12 17.85 -19.90
N SER A 282 -8.21 17.66 -18.58
CA SER A 282 -7.05 17.74 -17.69
C SER A 282 -6.40 16.38 -17.51
N ALA A 283 -5.09 16.31 -17.74
CA ALA A 283 -4.33 15.07 -17.62
C ALA A 283 -2.85 15.34 -17.38
N PHE A 284 -2.17 14.34 -16.80
CA PHE A 284 -0.71 14.34 -16.77
C PHE A 284 -0.12 14.18 -18.17
N GLY A 285 0.85 15.03 -18.49
CA GLY A 285 1.72 14.89 -19.64
C GLY A 285 2.94 14.01 -19.36
N GLU A 286 3.92 14.12 -20.26
CA GLU A 286 5.17 13.37 -20.21
C GLU A 286 6.10 13.88 -19.11
N ILE A 287 7.01 13.01 -18.68
CA ILE A 287 8.05 13.35 -17.73
C ILE A 287 9.32 13.68 -18.53
N THR A 288 9.83 14.89 -18.35
CA THR A 288 11.01 15.39 -19.07
C THR A 288 12.17 15.62 -18.10
N PRO A 289 13.39 15.11 -18.41
CA PRO A 289 14.56 15.38 -17.58
C PRO A 289 15.02 16.84 -17.75
N ILE A 290 15.31 17.53 -16.64
CA ILE A 290 15.87 18.88 -16.63
C ILE A 290 17.38 18.84 -16.37
N LYS A 291 17.80 18.05 -15.38
CA LYS A 291 19.20 17.90 -14.97
C LYS A 291 19.44 16.48 -14.51
N VAL A 292 20.36 15.76 -15.15
CA VAL A 292 20.65 14.36 -14.82
C VAL A 292 22.15 14.17 -14.64
N SER A 293 22.56 13.62 -13.50
CA SER A 293 23.95 13.24 -13.30
C SER A 293 24.28 11.95 -14.06
N ARG A 294 25.54 11.81 -14.51
CA ARG A 294 26.01 10.67 -15.33
C ARG A 294 25.55 9.28 -14.84
N PRO A 295 25.59 8.94 -13.53
CA PRO A 295 25.17 7.61 -13.07
C PRO A 295 23.68 7.30 -13.31
N TYR A 296 22.85 8.34 -13.43
CA TYR A 296 21.41 8.22 -13.56
C TYR A 296 20.92 8.40 -15.01
N ALA A 297 21.80 8.77 -15.95
CA ALA A 297 21.45 8.91 -17.36
C ALA A 297 20.85 7.63 -17.96
N ARG A 298 21.23 6.44 -17.44
CA ARG A 298 20.67 5.15 -17.86
C ARG A 298 19.14 5.04 -17.70
N TYR A 299 18.56 5.76 -16.74
CA TYR A 299 17.10 5.73 -16.49
C TYR A 299 16.30 6.58 -17.47
N TRP A 300 16.99 7.39 -18.27
CA TRP A 300 16.41 8.32 -19.25
C TRP A 300 16.77 7.96 -20.69
N LYS A 301 17.54 6.88 -20.89
CA LYS A 301 17.71 6.29 -22.21
C LYS A 301 16.40 5.60 -22.57
N ALA A 302 15.81 6.00 -23.69
CA ALA A 302 14.59 5.37 -24.19
C ALA A 302 14.78 3.83 -24.27
N PRO A 303 13.73 3.03 -24.04
CA PRO A 303 13.73 1.66 -24.53
C PRO A 303 14.01 1.68 -26.04
N SER A 304 14.59 0.60 -26.56
CA SER A 304 14.65 0.36 -28.02
C SER A 304 13.29 0.64 -28.67
N GLU A 305 13.31 1.01 -29.95
CA GLU A 305 12.23 1.57 -30.81
C GLU A 305 10.85 0.85 -30.81
N ASP A 306 10.63 -0.16 -29.97
CA ASP A 306 9.40 -0.95 -29.83
C ASP A 306 8.52 -0.58 -28.61
N ALA A 307 8.88 0.43 -27.82
CA ALA A 307 7.99 0.92 -26.76
C ALA A 307 6.93 1.85 -27.36
N PRO A 308 5.62 1.51 -27.27
CA PRO A 308 4.58 2.38 -27.81
C PRO A 308 4.64 3.71 -27.09
N ALA A 309 4.86 4.80 -27.84
CA ALA A 309 4.76 6.15 -27.33
C ALA A 309 3.41 6.29 -26.63
N THR A 310 3.41 6.62 -25.34
CA THR A 310 2.18 6.80 -24.54
C THR A 310 1.47 8.11 -24.92
N ASN A 311 1.24 8.32 -26.20
CA ASN A 311 0.45 9.40 -26.76
C ASN A 311 -1.03 9.00 -26.70
N ARG A 312 -1.64 8.97 -25.52
CA ARG A 312 -3.11 8.87 -25.41
C ARG A 312 -3.82 9.98 -26.20
N HIS A 313 -3.17 11.14 -26.38
CA HIS A 313 -3.69 12.21 -27.23
C HIS A 313 -3.54 11.95 -28.74
N ALA A 314 -2.54 11.16 -29.19
CA ALA A 314 -2.43 10.79 -30.60
C ALA A 314 -3.31 9.58 -30.95
N GLU A 315 -3.50 8.63 -30.03
CA GLU A 315 -4.50 7.54 -30.22
C GLU A 315 -5.94 8.06 -30.17
N ALA A 316 -6.25 9.06 -29.35
CA ALA A 316 -7.56 9.71 -29.35
C ALA A 316 -7.86 10.43 -30.68
N ALA A 317 -6.82 10.89 -31.38
CA ALA A 317 -6.92 11.47 -32.72
C ALA A 317 -7.09 10.42 -33.84
N GLN A 318 -6.86 9.13 -33.56
CA GLN A 318 -7.10 8.01 -34.49
C GLN A 318 -8.52 7.41 -34.39
N LEU A 319 -9.28 7.73 -33.34
CA LEU A 319 -10.68 7.33 -33.21
C LEU A 319 -11.57 8.37 -33.90
N THR A 320 -12.11 8.00 -35.06
CA THR A 320 -12.76 8.90 -36.01
C THR A 320 -14.13 9.42 -35.57
N THR A 321 -14.81 8.79 -34.59
CA THR A 321 -16.11 9.26 -34.08
C THR A 321 -16.21 9.26 -32.54
N PRO A 322 -17.03 10.15 -31.95
CA PRO A 322 -17.32 10.13 -30.51
C PRO A 322 -17.86 8.77 -30.02
N ALA A 323 -18.65 8.08 -30.84
CA ALA A 323 -19.21 6.77 -30.54
C ALA A 323 -18.12 5.69 -30.40
N ASP A 324 -17.10 5.70 -31.27
CA ASP A 324 -16.00 4.73 -31.21
C ASP A 324 -15.17 4.90 -29.94
N GLN A 325 -14.96 6.13 -29.49
CA GLN A 325 -14.29 6.40 -28.22
C GLN A 325 -15.07 5.86 -27.02
N ARG A 326 -16.40 6.03 -27.02
CA ARG A 326 -17.25 5.50 -25.94
C ARG A 326 -17.29 3.97 -25.95
N LEU A 327 -17.32 3.36 -27.14
CA LEU A 327 -17.24 1.91 -27.30
C LEU A 327 -15.88 1.38 -26.83
N LYS A 328 -14.78 2.06 -27.16
CA LYS A 328 -13.44 1.71 -26.66
C LYS A 328 -13.42 1.69 -25.13
N PHE A 329 -13.93 2.74 -24.47
CA PHE A 329 -13.99 2.76 -23.00
C PHE A 329 -14.79 1.58 -22.43
N PHE A 330 -15.96 1.28 -23.01
CA PHE A 330 -16.77 0.13 -22.58
C PHE A 330 -16.03 -1.21 -22.79
N ASN A 331 -15.35 -1.36 -23.93
CA ASN A 331 -14.58 -2.55 -24.26
C ASN A 331 -13.30 -2.68 -23.42
N ASP A 332 -12.67 -1.59 -23.00
CA ASP A 332 -11.56 -1.58 -22.06
C ASP A 332 -12.01 -2.15 -20.70
N ILE A 333 -13.24 -1.85 -20.27
CA ILE A 333 -13.84 -2.43 -19.05
C ILE A 333 -14.09 -3.94 -19.21
N LEU A 334 -14.66 -4.37 -20.33
CA LEU A 334 -14.93 -5.79 -20.58
C LEU A 334 -13.63 -6.61 -20.67
N THR A 335 -12.67 -6.14 -21.47
CA THR A 335 -11.42 -6.86 -21.73
C THR A 335 -10.55 -6.92 -20.48
N SER A 336 -10.47 -5.84 -19.68
CA SER A 336 -9.78 -5.87 -18.38
C SER A 336 -10.44 -6.83 -17.37
N SER A 337 -11.70 -7.22 -17.58
CA SER A 337 -12.41 -8.22 -16.78
C SER A 337 -12.31 -9.65 -17.33
N GLY A 338 -11.63 -9.84 -18.48
CA GLY A 338 -11.53 -11.12 -19.18
C GLY A 338 -12.76 -11.47 -20.02
N LEU A 339 -13.62 -10.50 -20.33
CA LEU A 339 -14.81 -10.69 -21.17
C LEU A 339 -14.54 -10.25 -22.62
N PRO A 340 -15.22 -10.85 -23.62
CA PRO A 340 -15.08 -10.45 -25.01
C PRO A 340 -15.60 -9.01 -25.22
N PRO A 341 -14.99 -8.22 -26.13
CA PRO A 341 -15.45 -6.87 -26.43
C PRO A 341 -16.84 -6.89 -27.10
N ALA A 342 -17.65 -5.88 -26.79
CA ALA A 342 -18.91 -5.66 -27.48
C ALA A 342 -18.65 -5.15 -28.91
N PRO A 343 -19.40 -5.65 -29.91
CA PRO A 343 -19.23 -5.24 -31.31
C PRO A 343 -19.76 -3.83 -31.59
N SER A 344 -20.66 -3.31 -30.75
CA SER A 344 -21.25 -1.97 -30.89
C SER A 344 -21.82 -1.46 -29.57
N LEU A 345 -22.05 -0.14 -29.49
CA LEU A 345 -22.75 0.48 -28.35
C LEU A 345 -24.20 0.02 -28.22
N SER A 346 -24.87 -0.34 -29.32
CA SER A 346 -26.23 -0.86 -29.26
C SER A 346 -26.31 -2.21 -28.57
N VAL A 347 -25.33 -3.09 -28.81
CA VAL A 347 -25.22 -4.38 -28.11
C VAL A 347 -24.88 -4.15 -26.63
N ALA A 348 -23.95 -3.23 -26.34
CA ALA A 348 -23.63 -2.86 -24.96
C ALA A 348 -24.86 -2.31 -24.20
N ALA A 349 -25.67 -1.47 -24.84
CA ALA A 349 -26.90 -0.92 -24.29
C ALA A 349 -27.98 -1.98 -24.04
N ALA A 350 -28.13 -2.94 -24.97
CA ALA A 350 -29.15 -4.00 -24.91
C ALA A 350 -28.82 -5.11 -23.89
N SER A 351 -27.56 -5.25 -23.47
CA SER A 351 -27.18 -6.21 -22.44
C SER A 351 -27.98 -5.95 -21.15
N SER A 352 -28.53 -6.99 -20.52
CA SER A 352 -29.17 -6.89 -19.20
C SER A 352 -28.15 -6.77 -18.08
N GLU A 353 -26.93 -7.24 -18.29
CA GLU A 353 -25.87 -7.22 -17.28
C GLU A 353 -25.38 -5.79 -17.05
N LEU A 354 -25.17 -5.44 -15.78
CA LEU A 354 -24.42 -4.24 -15.39
C LEU A 354 -22.95 -4.36 -15.82
N LEU A 355 -22.13 -3.36 -15.50
CA LEU A 355 -20.69 -3.50 -15.66
C LEU A 355 -20.19 -4.76 -14.92
N PRO A 356 -19.15 -5.44 -15.45
CA PRO A 356 -18.64 -6.67 -14.86
C PRO A 356 -18.29 -6.47 -13.39
N SER A 357 -18.78 -7.37 -12.53
CA SER A 357 -18.55 -7.29 -11.08
C SER A 357 -17.07 -7.24 -10.72
N ARG A 358 -16.21 -7.96 -11.48
CA ARG A 358 -14.75 -7.94 -11.34
C ARG A 358 -14.13 -6.56 -11.53
N TRP A 359 -14.73 -5.71 -12.36
CA TRP A 359 -14.26 -4.35 -12.54
C TRP A 359 -14.79 -3.40 -11.46
N VAL A 360 -16.06 -3.56 -11.05
CA VAL A 360 -16.70 -2.66 -10.09
C VAL A 360 -16.30 -2.97 -8.64
N VAL A 361 -16.00 -4.22 -8.30
CA VAL A 361 -15.55 -4.64 -6.97
C VAL A 361 -14.04 -4.47 -6.86
N GLN A 362 -13.60 -3.65 -5.89
CA GLN A 362 -12.20 -3.32 -5.68
C GLN A 362 -11.47 -4.27 -4.73
N SER A 363 -12.15 -5.08 -3.93
CA SER A 363 -11.57 -6.04 -2.96
C SER A 363 -11.74 -7.50 -3.40
N SER A 364 -11.03 -8.44 -2.76
CA SER A 364 -11.54 -9.82 -2.67
C SER A 364 -12.87 -9.79 -1.88
N PRO A 365 -13.99 -10.27 -2.45
CA PRO A 365 -15.27 -10.32 -1.74
C PRO A 365 -15.16 -11.05 -0.40
N ARG A 366 -15.94 -10.61 0.60
CA ARG A 366 -16.03 -11.28 1.91
C ARG A 366 -16.42 -12.75 1.75
N SER A 367 -17.31 -13.04 0.78
CA SER A 367 -17.74 -14.40 0.40
C SER A 367 -16.60 -15.30 -0.05
N ASP A 368 -15.53 -14.75 -0.61
CA ASP A 368 -14.43 -15.52 -1.18
C ASP A 368 -13.27 -15.69 -0.18
N VAL A 369 -13.16 -14.74 0.75
CA VAL A 369 -12.13 -14.71 1.79
C VAL A 369 -12.53 -15.59 2.97
N LEU A 370 -13.67 -15.35 3.62
CA LEU A 370 -13.98 -15.96 4.91
C LEU A 370 -14.18 -17.48 4.86
N PRO A 371 -14.96 -18.04 3.92
CA PRO A 371 -15.19 -19.49 3.87
C PRO A 371 -13.92 -20.29 3.57
N ASN A 372 -12.95 -19.68 2.90
CA ASN A 372 -11.70 -20.34 2.48
C ASN A 372 -10.51 -20.02 3.41
N LEU A 373 -10.66 -19.09 4.35
CA LEU A 373 -9.57 -18.63 5.20
C LEU A 373 -8.97 -19.77 6.05
N TRP A 374 -9.81 -20.66 6.58
CA TRP A 374 -9.36 -21.80 7.40
C TRP A 374 -8.41 -22.71 6.62
N PHE A 375 -8.72 -22.99 5.35
CA PHE A 375 -7.92 -23.84 4.48
C PHE A 375 -6.59 -23.19 4.13
N ARG A 376 -6.62 -21.90 3.78
CA ARG A 376 -5.41 -21.12 3.44
C ARG A 376 -4.45 -21.01 4.63
N VAL A 377 -4.97 -20.75 5.83
CA VAL A 377 -4.17 -20.70 7.07
C VAL A 377 -3.62 -22.09 7.41
N PHE A 378 -4.42 -23.15 7.26
CA PHE A 378 -3.98 -24.52 7.49
C PHE A 378 -2.84 -24.94 6.54
N ALA A 379 -3.03 -24.72 5.24
CA ALA A 379 -2.04 -25.01 4.20
C ALA A 379 -0.74 -24.23 4.43
N SER A 380 -0.84 -22.95 4.80
CA SER A 380 0.31 -22.14 5.21
C SER A 380 1.04 -22.78 6.40
N GLY A 381 0.32 -23.17 7.45
CA GLY A 381 0.91 -23.80 8.63
C GLY A 381 1.62 -25.13 8.31
N ILE A 382 1.04 -25.97 7.44
CA ILE A 382 1.68 -27.21 6.97
C ILE A 382 2.96 -26.90 6.20
N LEU A 383 2.92 -25.93 5.27
CA LEU A 383 4.08 -25.54 4.49
C LEU A 383 5.25 -25.13 5.40
N PHE A 384 5.01 -24.23 6.36
CA PHE A 384 6.07 -23.79 7.28
C PHE A 384 6.55 -24.91 8.21
N ALA A 385 5.67 -25.83 8.64
CA ALA A 385 6.08 -27.01 9.40
C ALA A 385 6.97 -27.96 8.57
N ALA A 386 6.64 -28.17 7.29
CA ALA A 386 7.42 -29.00 6.38
C ALA A 386 8.78 -28.36 6.06
N CYS A 387 8.84 -27.05 5.82
CA CYS A 387 10.09 -26.32 5.58
C CYS A 387 11.03 -26.33 6.80
N ALA A 388 10.52 -26.50 8.01
CA ALA A 388 11.33 -26.57 9.23
C ALA A 388 12.00 -27.94 9.43
N MET A 389 11.45 -29.03 8.85
CA MET A 389 11.97 -30.39 9.03
C MET A 389 13.42 -30.58 8.54
N PRO A 390 13.83 -30.07 7.35
CA PRO A 390 15.23 -30.11 6.91
C PRO A 390 16.21 -29.40 7.85
N CYS A 391 15.72 -28.48 8.70
CA CYS A 391 16.54 -27.75 9.65
C CYS A 391 16.76 -28.50 10.97
N ALA A 392 16.38 -29.79 11.09
CA ALA A 392 16.44 -30.56 12.34
C ALA A 392 17.76 -30.42 13.14
N PRO A 393 18.96 -30.49 12.52
CA PRO A 393 20.21 -30.31 13.27
C PRO A 393 20.38 -28.89 13.85
N LEU A 394 19.97 -27.87 13.09
CA LEU A 394 19.99 -26.47 13.54
C LEU A 394 18.97 -26.25 14.65
N THR A 395 17.77 -26.85 14.52
CA THR A 395 16.72 -26.81 15.53
C THR A 395 17.21 -27.40 16.85
N MET A 396 17.89 -28.55 16.84
CA MET A 396 18.48 -29.11 18.06
C MET A 396 19.47 -28.13 18.70
N ARG A 397 20.45 -27.61 17.95
CA ARG A 397 21.46 -26.67 18.48
C ARG A 397 20.87 -25.37 18.98
N TRP A 398 19.82 -24.89 18.33
CA TRP A 398 19.04 -23.75 18.80
C TRP A 398 18.39 -24.07 20.15
N ILE A 399 17.61 -25.15 20.24
CA ILE A 399 16.86 -25.51 21.47
C ILE A 399 17.81 -25.81 22.63
N GLU A 400 18.93 -26.50 22.40
CA GLU A 400 19.98 -26.72 23.41
C GLU A 400 20.48 -25.39 24.01
N GLY A 401 20.76 -24.40 23.16
CA GLY A 401 21.19 -23.07 23.61
C GLY A 401 20.09 -22.29 24.32
N GLN A 402 18.85 -22.37 23.83
CA GLN A 402 17.70 -21.69 24.42
C GLN A 402 17.39 -22.25 25.82
N VAL A 403 17.30 -23.57 25.94
CA VAL A 403 17.09 -24.28 27.20
C VAL A 403 18.31 -24.15 28.13
N GLY A 404 19.52 -24.13 27.56
CA GLY A 404 20.79 -24.17 28.29
C GLY A 404 21.17 -25.56 28.78
N LEU A 405 20.65 -26.62 28.14
CA LEU A 405 20.90 -28.03 28.47
C LEU A 405 21.22 -28.81 27.20
N PHE A 406 22.02 -29.86 27.32
CA PHE A 406 22.27 -30.78 26.21
C PHE A 406 21.10 -31.73 26.07
N LEU A 407 20.86 -32.22 24.86
CA LEU A 407 19.86 -33.25 24.61
C LEU A 407 20.14 -34.47 25.50
N SER A 408 19.22 -34.78 26.42
CA SER A 408 19.40 -35.86 27.41
C SER A 408 18.80 -37.19 26.98
N ARG A 409 17.72 -37.13 26.20
CA ARG A 409 16.92 -38.29 25.76
C ARG A 409 16.47 -38.11 24.33
N GLY A 410 16.32 -39.22 23.61
CA GLY A 410 15.91 -39.22 22.20
C GLY A 410 17.01 -38.76 21.24
N SER A 411 16.62 -38.49 20.00
CA SER A 411 17.46 -38.03 18.90
C SER A 411 17.05 -36.65 18.38
N VAL A 412 17.92 -36.05 17.56
CA VAL A 412 17.65 -34.82 16.79
C VAL A 412 16.29 -34.89 16.08
N TRP A 413 15.99 -36.05 15.48
CA TRP A 413 14.77 -36.27 14.73
C TRP A 413 13.55 -36.39 15.63
N SER A 414 13.64 -37.08 16.77
CA SER A 414 12.50 -37.15 17.70
C SER A 414 12.12 -35.77 18.27
N LEU A 415 13.10 -34.93 18.61
CA LEU A 415 12.87 -33.56 19.06
C LEU A 415 12.19 -32.74 17.97
N THR A 416 12.70 -32.84 16.74
CA THR A 416 12.18 -32.08 15.59
C THR A 416 10.78 -32.57 15.19
N CYS A 417 10.52 -33.87 15.18
CA CYS A 417 9.18 -34.43 14.96
C CYS A 417 8.20 -33.96 16.03
N GLY A 418 8.62 -33.86 17.30
CA GLY A 418 7.79 -33.27 18.36
C GLY A 418 7.45 -31.81 18.10
N LEU A 419 8.39 -30.99 17.63
CA LEU A 419 8.14 -29.60 17.24
C LEU A 419 7.25 -29.49 15.99
N CYS A 420 7.46 -30.36 15.00
CA CYS A 420 6.64 -30.44 13.80
C CYS A 420 5.20 -30.85 14.13
N SER A 421 5.01 -31.86 14.98
CA SER A 421 3.68 -32.30 15.43
C SER A 421 2.94 -31.19 16.17
N ARG A 422 3.63 -30.39 17.01
CA ARG A 422 3.06 -29.19 17.63
C ARG A 422 2.64 -28.17 16.57
N ASN A 423 3.46 -27.92 15.56
CA ASN A 423 3.13 -26.95 14.49
C ASN A 423 1.94 -27.41 13.65
N ILE A 424 1.88 -28.69 13.26
CA ILE A 424 0.74 -29.26 12.53
C ILE A 424 -0.52 -29.17 13.41
N SER A 425 -0.42 -29.51 14.70
CA SER A 425 -1.54 -29.38 15.65
C SER A 425 -1.97 -27.91 15.81
N PHE A 426 -1.02 -26.97 15.79
CA PHE A 426 -1.31 -25.54 15.86
C PHE A 426 -2.13 -25.10 14.65
N ALA A 427 -1.67 -25.46 13.44
CA ALA A 427 -2.39 -25.19 12.20
C ALA A 427 -3.79 -25.82 12.20
N ALA A 428 -3.92 -27.07 12.69
CA ALA A 428 -5.20 -27.76 12.79
C ALA A 428 -6.17 -27.05 13.75
N VAL A 429 -5.71 -26.65 14.94
CA VAL A 429 -6.54 -25.89 15.89
C VAL A 429 -6.93 -24.53 15.30
N GLN A 430 -6.03 -23.83 14.62
CA GLN A 430 -6.37 -22.59 13.92
C GLN A 430 -7.48 -22.82 12.90
N ALA A 431 -7.32 -23.84 12.04
CA ALA A 431 -8.27 -24.19 11.01
C ALA A 431 -9.64 -24.51 11.60
N LEU A 432 -9.70 -25.27 12.69
CA LEU A 432 -10.95 -25.59 13.39
C LEU A 432 -11.64 -24.35 13.95
N VAL A 433 -10.89 -23.44 14.60
CA VAL A 433 -11.44 -22.19 15.12
C VAL A 433 -11.95 -21.29 13.98
N LEU A 434 -11.20 -21.21 12.88
CA LEU A 434 -11.59 -20.44 11.70
C LEU A 434 -12.80 -21.04 10.98
N ALA A 435 -12.88 -22.36 10.85
CA ALA A 435 -14.03 -23.04 10.26
C ALA A 435 -15.29 -22.87 11.12
N ALA A 436 -15.17 -22.98 12.45
CA ALA A 436 -16.25 -22.70 13.38
C ALA A 436 -16.67 -21.22 13.38
N ALA A 437 -15.72 -20.31 13.16
CA ALA A 437 -16.03 -18.89 12.96
C ALA A 437 -16.76 -18.69 11.63
N ALA A 438 -16.27 -19.24 10.52
CA ALA A 438 -16.87 -19.10 9.20
C ALA A 438 -18.32 -19.63 9.15
N SER A 439 -18.61 -20.75 9.84
CA SER A 439 -19.98 -21.29 9.92
C SER A 439 -20.93 -20.42 10.75
N ARG A 440 -20.40 -19.66 11.72
CA ARG A 440 -21.19 -18.72 12.55
C ARG A 440 -21.31 -17.33 11.96
N PHE A 441 -20.32 -16.89 11.20
CA PHE A 441 -20.26 -15.59 10.52
C PHE A 441 -20.72 -15.70 9.06
N GLY A 442 -21.71 -16.56 8.78
CA GLY A 442 -22.23 -16.78 7.44
C GLY A 442 -22.46 -15.47 6.69
N VAL A 443 -22.00 -15.41 5.44
CA VAL A 443 -22.07 -14.20 4.62
C VAL A 443 -23.48 -14.10 4.04
N SER A 444 -24.27 -13.12 4.48
CA SER A 444 -25.56 -12.79 3.85
C SER A 444 -25.35 -12.09 2.50
N GLU A 445 -26.37 -12.09 1.64
CA GLU A 445 -26.33 -11.37 0.35
C GLU A 445 -25.96 -9.88 0.51
N ASP A 446 -26.42 -9.23 1.58
CA ASP A 446 -26.10 -7.82 1.88
C ASP A 446 -24.62 -7.58 2.25
N GLU A 447 -23.84 -8.63 2.52
CA GLU A 447 -22.45 -8.55 3.02
C GLU A 447 -21.42 -9.16 2.05
N LEU A 448 -21.80 -9.40 0.79
CA LEU A 448 -20.95 -10.09 -0.18
C LEU A 448 -19.59 -9.40 -0.39
N VAL A 449 -19.58 -8.06 -0.42
CA VAL A 449 -18.37 -7.27 -0.71
C VAL A 449 -17.76 -6.65 0.56
N MET A 450 -18.59 -6.03 1.40
CA MET A 450 -18.21 -5.36 2.66
C MET A 450 -19.14 -5.84 3.78
N GLY A 451 -18.63 -5.99 5.02
CA GLY A 451 -19.46 -6.35 6.18
C GLY A 451 -20.31 -5.19 6.71
N ARG A 452 -21.13 -5.43 7.74
CA ARG A 452 -22.00 -4.40 8.37
C ARG A 452 -21.34 -3.53 9.46
N ARG A 453 -20.07 -3.75 9.84
CA ARG A 453 -19.43 -3.06 10.98
C ARG A 453 -18.94 -1.63 10.65
N THR A 454 -19.64 -0.60 11.12
CA THR A 454 -19.26 0.82 10.93
C THR A 454 -19.20 1.60 12.24
N ARG A 455 -18.09 1.51 12.99
CA ARG A 455 -17.83 2.43 14.12
C ARG A 455 -16.34 2.72 14.31
N SER A 456 -15.63 3.00 13.23
CA SER A 456 -14.23 3.44 13.28
C SER A 456 -14.08 4.71 12.47
N SER A 457 -13.49 5.74 13.06
CA SER A 457 -13.01 6.92 12.34
C SER A 457 -11.60 6.71 11.78
N LEU A 458 -10.94 5.60 12.13
CA LEU A 458 -9.55 5.34 11.75
C LEU A 458 -9.42 4.67 10.38
N VAL A 459 -10.27 3.67 10.13
CA VAL A 459 -10.22 2.76 8.98
C VAL A 459 -11.63 2.20 8.71
N ASP A 460 -11.87 1.68 7.50
CA ASP A 460 -13.14 1.02 7.19
C ASP A 460 -13.16 -0.43 7.67
N THR A 461 -13.63 -0.65 8.89
CA THR A 461 -13.69 -1.99 9.52
C THR A 461 -14.63 -2.98 8.83
N ARG A 462 -15.43 -2.55 7.85
CA ARG A 462 -16.25 -3.46 7.03
C ARG A 462 -15.42 -4.27 6.05
N HIS A 463 -14.23 -3.78 5.70
CA HIS A 463 -13.40 -4.40 4.70
C HIS A 463 -12.91 -5.79 5.17
N PRO A 464 -13.00 -6.85 4.33
CA PRO A 464 -12.75 -8.24 4.73
C PRO A 464 -11.34 -8.51 5.28
N TYR A 465 -10.38 -7.67 4.90
CA TYR A 465 -9.04 -7.63 5.50
C TYR A 465 -9.07 -7.60 7.03
N TYR A 466 -9.92 -6.77 7.65
CA TYR A 466 -9.95 -6.62 9.10
C TYR A 466 -10.52 -7.87 9.79
N ASP A 467 -11.46 -8.57 9.16
CA ASP A 467 -11.90 -9.89 9.64
C ASP A 467 -10.79 -10.93 9.52
N THR A 468 -10.02 -10.93 8.41
CA THR A 468 -8.86 -11.81 8.26
C THR A 468 -7.88 -11.62 9.41
N VAL A 469 -7.48 -10.38 9.70
CA VAL A 469 -6.53 -10.07 10.79
C VAL A 469 -7.11 -10.47 12.16
N ALA A 470 -8.36 -10.12 12.44
CA ALA A 470 -9.00 -10.41 13.72
C ALA A 470 -9.20 -11.91 13.96
N LEU A 471 -9.73 -12.64 12.96
CA LEU A 471 -9.95 -14.08 13.03
C LEU A 471 -8.63 -14.84 13.07
N TYR A 472 -7.63 -14.39 12.33
CA TYR A 472 -6.28 -14.95 12.41
C TYR A 472 -5.71 -14.79 13.82
N GLY A 473 -5.74 -13.58 14.38
CA GLY A 473 -5.24 -13.31 15.74
C GLY A 473 -5.95 -14.15 16.81
N LEU A 474 -7.28 -14.24 16.74
CA LEU A 474 -8.06 -15.07 17.67
C LEU A 474 -7.73 -16.56 17.54
N SER A 475 -7.65 -17.08 16.31
CA SER A 475 -7.33 -18.49 16.05
C SER A 475 -5.90 -18.84 16.48
N ALA A 476 -4.94 -17.94 16.25
CA ALA A 476 -3.55 -18.11 16.67
C ALA A 476 -3.41 -18.14 18.20
N LEU A 477 -4.14 -17.28 18.92
CA LEU A 477 -4.18 -17.30 20.37
C LEU A 477 -4.77 -18.61 20.91
N ALA A 478 -5.90 -19.07 20.35
CA ALA A 478 -6.52 -20.32 20.74
C ALA A 478 -5.60 -21.53 20.47
N ALA A 479 -4.97 -21.57 19.30
CA ALA A 479 -4.01 -22.61 18.93
C ALA A 479 -2.78 -22.61 19.82
N HIS A 480 -2.28 -21.44 20.24
CA HIS A 480 -1.16 -21.34 21.19
C HIS A 480 -1.50 -21.93 22.55
N LEU A 481 -2.68 -21.57 23.08
CA LEU A 481 -3.14 -22.11 24.36
C LEU A 481 -3.34 -23.63 24.28
N ALA A 482 -3.92 -24.15 23.19
CA ALA A 482 -4.18 -25.58 23.01
C ALA A 482 -2.91 -26.41 22.82
N THR A 483 -1.89 -25.88 22.12
CA THR A 483 -0.71 -26.66 21.69
C THR A 483 0.56 -26.34 22.46
N GLY A 484 0.59 -25.28 23.27
CA GLY A 484 1.70 -24.98 24.18
C GLY A 484 2.06 -26.15 25.10
N PRO A 485 1.10 -26.90 25.66
CA PRO A 485 1.41 -28.11 26.43
C PRO A 485 2.18 -29.18 25.64
N LEU A 486 1.94 -29.32 24.33
CA LEU A 486 2.67 -30.27 23.47
C LEU A 486 4.13 -29.86 23.33
N LEU A 487 4.39 -28.56 23.13
CA LEU A 487 5.76 -28.02 23.11
C LEU A 487 6.49 -28.30 24.43
N ASN A 488 5.84 -27.99 25.56
CA ASN A 488 6.42 -28.20 26.88
C ASN A 488 6.60 -29.69 27.22
N ALA A 489 5.71 -30.57 26.74
CA ALA A 489 5.85 -32.00 26.87
C ALA A 489 7.06 -32.53 26.07
N ASN A 490 7.25 -32.04 24.84
CA ASN A 490 8.40 -32.38 24.01
C ASN A 490 9.71 -31.92 24.69
N ILE A 491 9.75 -30.69 25.20
CA ILE A 491 10.90 -30.16 25.95
C ILE A 491 11.15 -30.99 27.22
N PHE A 492 10.11 -31.32 27.99
CA PHE A 492 10.22 -32.15 29.19
C PHE A 492 10.78 -33.55 28.90
N TYR A 493 10.34 -34.18 27.81
CA TYR A 493 10.83 -35.50 27.40
C TYR A 493 12.31 -35.46 27.03
N HIS A 494 12.76 -34.43 26.31
CA HIS A 494 14.12 -34.36 25.78
C HIS A 494 15.16 -33.75 26.75
N PHE A 495 14.74 -32.80 27.60
CA PHE A 495 15.63 -31.99 28.45
C PHE A 495 15.23 -32.02 29.94
N GLY A 496 14.20 -32.76 30.31
CA GLY A 496 13.81 -32.91 31.72
C GLY A 496 14.72 -33.89 32.50
N PRO A 497 14.50 -34.03 33.82
CA PRO A 497 15.27 -34.93 34.68
C PRO A 497 15.34 -36.38 34.18
N VAL A 498 16.43 -37.09 34.54
CA VAL A 498 16.71 -38.48 34.12
C VAL A 498 15.58 -39.45 34.50
N LEU A 499 14.93 -39.23 35.65
CA LEU A 499 13.75 -39.98 36.09
C LEU A 499 12.50 -39.09 35.94
N PRO A 500 11.81 -39.12 34.79
CA PRO A 500 10.63 -38.29 34.57
C PRO A 500 9.45 -38.82 35.40
N GLY A 501 9.09 -38.11 36.46
CA GLY A 501 7.81 -38.32 37.15
C GLY A 501 6.62 -37.80 36.33
N PRO A 502 5.38 -38.14 36.71
CA PRO A 502 4.19 -37.61 36.04
C PRO A 502 4.14 -36.08 36.12
N ILE A 503 3.91 -35.43 34.98
CA ILE A 503 3.81 -33.98 34.90
C ILE A 503 2.34 -33.55 34.87
N SER A 504 1.92 -32.73 35.83
CA SER A 504 0.57 -32.15 35.84
C SER A 504 0.36 -31.22 34.64
N MET A 505 -0.85 -31.17 34.08
CA MET A 505 -1.21 -30.20 33.04
C MET A 505 -0.88 -28.76 33.43
N ARG A 506 -1.13 -28.36 34.69
CA ARG A 506 -0.77 -27.02 35.21
C ARG A 506 0.71 -26.67 35.00
N ARG A 507 1.62 -27.64 35.12
CA ARG A 507 3.05 -27.43 34.86
C ARG A 507 3.34 -27.32 33.36
N LEU A 508 2.67 -28.10 32.51
CA LEU A 508 2.78 -28.00 31.05
C LEU A 508 2.24 -26.68 30.48
N TYR A 509 1.37 -25.97 31.21
CA TYR A 509 0.91 -24.64 30.82
C TYR A 509 1.83 -23.49 31.26
N LYS A 510 2.88 -23.76 32.04
CA LYS A 510 3.78 -22.70 32.52
C LYS A 510 4.50 -22.02 31.36
N GLY A 511 4.55 -20.68 31.41
CA GLY A 511 5.19 -19.86 30.36
C GLY A 511 4.30 -19.59 29.14
N ASN A 512 3.21 -20.33 28.93
CA ASN A 512 2.34 -20.14 27.76
C ASN A 512 1.68 -18.76 27.73
N LEU A 513 1.20 -18.26 28.87
CA LEU A 513 0.58 -16.92 28.95
C LEU A 513 1.56 -15.79 28.65
N LEU A 514 2.84 -15.94 29.02
CA LEU A 514 3.87 -14.93 28.77
C LEU A 514 4.15 -14.75 27.27
N LEU A 515 3.99 -15.83 26.50
CA LEU A 515 4.23 -15.84 25.05
C LEU A 515 2.96 -15.68 24.21
N ALA A 516 1.79 -15.55 24.85
CA ALA A 516 0.52 -15.39 24.14
C ALA A 516 0.48 -14.15 23.22
N PRO A 517 1.05 -12.99 23.56
CA PRO A 517 1.11 -11.87 22.61
C PRO A 517 1.96 -12.17 21.37
N ALA A 518 2.99 -13.01 21.51
CA ALA A 518 3.89 -13.39 20.42
C ALA A 518 3.27 -14.44 19.48
N SER A 519 2.23 -15.17 19.92
CA SER A 519 1.64 -16.24 19.12
C SER A 519 0.89 -15.75 17.90
N VAL A 520 0.47 -14.48 17.89
CA VAL A 520 -0.14 -13.83 16.73
C VAL A 520 0.91 -13.48 15.69
N LEU A 521 2.14 -13.18 16.09
CA LEU A 521 3.17 -12.65 15.18
C LEU A 521 4.07 -13.75 14.61
N LEU A 522 4.45 -14.75 15.39
CA LEU A 522 5.37 -15.80 14.98
C LEU A 522 4.99 -17.20 15.52
N PRO A 523 3.78 -17.71 15.24
CA PRO A 523 3.37 -19.04 15.66
C PRO A 523 4.20 -20.16 15.03
N PHE A 524 4.74 -19.95 13.82
CA PHE A 524 5.70 -20.83 13.17
C PHE A 524 7.03 -20.11 12.98
N GLN A 525 8.10 -20.91 12.91
CA GLN A 525 9.43 -20.37 12.66
C GLN A 525 9.49 -19.71 11.28
N ALA A 526 9.96 -18.47 11.23
CA ALA A 526 10.13 -17.69 10.02
C ALA A 526 8.87 -17.55 9.13
N CYS A 527 7.68 -17.53 9.74
CA CYS A 527 6.41 -17.41 9.04
C CYS A 527 6.12 -15.98 8.58
N TRP A 528 6.90 -15.54 7.60
CA TRP A 528 6.82 -14.20 7.03
C TRP A 528 5.46 -13.85 6.44
N LEU A 529 4.72 -14.88 6.01
CA LEU A 529 3.39 -14.70 5.44
C LEU A 529 2.43 -14.04 6.42
N ILE A 530 2.57 -14.29 7.73
CA ILE A 530 1.70 -13.69 8.74
C ILE A 530 1.92 -12.19 8.82
N TRP A 531 3.18 -11.76 8.88
CA TRP A 531 3.48 -10.35 8.87
C TRP A 531 2.93 -9.73 7.58
N TYR A 532 3.20 -10.34 6.42
CA TYR A 532 2.75 -9.84 5.13
C TYR A 532 1.22 -9.67 5.05
N GLU A 533 0.46 -10.69 5.44
CA GLU A 533 -1.00 -10.70 5.40
C GLU A 533 -1.66 -9.84 6.49
N THR A 534 -0.89 -9.41 7.49
CA THR A 534 -1.35 -8.52 8.56
C THR A 534 -0.67 -7.16 8.41
N ALA A 535 0.26 -6.81 9.29
CA ALA A 535 0.90 -5.50 9.34
C ALA A 535 1.62 -5.09 8.04
N GLY A 536 2.18 -6.05 7.30
CA GLY A 536 2.89 -5.80 6.04
C GLY A 536 1.99 -5.18 4.98
N SER A 537 0.78 -5.70 4.81
CA SER A 537 -0.20 -5.17 3.86
C SER A 537 -0.71 -3.76 4.18
N PHE A 538 -0.48 -3.23 5.40
CA PHE A 538 -0.72 -1.81 5.71
C PHE A 538 0.34 -0.88 5.10
N ILE A 539 1.55 -1.39 4.87
CA ILE A 539 2.71 -0.60 4.45
C ILE A 539 2.99 -0.84 2.96
N ILE A 540 2.96 -2.10 2.54
CA ILE A 540 3.20 -2.53 1.16
C ILE A 540 1.86 -3.01 0.61
N PRO A 541 1.10 -2.15 -0.10
CA PRO A 541 -0.22 -2.51 -0.56
C PRO A 541 -0.14 -3.59 -1.62
N THR A 542 -0.77 -4.73 -1.36
CA THR A 542 -0.93 -5.79 -2.35
C THR A 542 -2.41 -6.08 -2.55
N ALA A 543 -2.87 -5.83 -3.77
CA ALA A 543 -4.28 -5.97 -4.13
C ALA A 543 -4.75 -7.44 -4.26
N SER A 544 -3.79 -8.36 -4.20
CA SER A 544 -3.95 -9.82 -4.10
C SER A 544 -2.96 -10.34 -3.05
N SER A 545 -3.17 -11.54 -2.51
CA SER A 545 -2.31 -12.15 -1.49
C SER A 545 -2.66 -13.64 -1.33
N VAL A 546 -1.92 -14.38 -0.50
CA VAL A 546 -2.16 -15.83 -0.31
C VAL A 546 -3.46 -16.06 0.45
N TRP A 547 -3.78 -15.22 1.43
CA TRP A 547 -5.02 -15.35 2.20
C TRP A 547 -6.21 -14.64 1.54
N ARG A 548 -5.97 -13.66 0.68
CA ARG A 548 -6.98 -12.91 -0.08
C ARG A 548 -6.58 -12.86 -1.57
N PRO A 549 -6.75 -13.97 -2.31
CA PRO A 549 -6.37 -14.04 -3.70
C PRO A 549 -7.33 -13.22 -4.57
N ARG A 550 -6.76 -12.64 -5.62
CA ARG A 550 -7.42 -12.04 -6.77
C ARG A 550 -6.62 -12.38 -8.02
N GLU A 551 -7.13 -13.36 -8.75
CA GLU A 551 -6.46 -13.95 -9.93
C GLU A 551 -6.28 -12.92 -11.05
N ASP A 552 -7.24 -12.02 -11.21
CA ASP A 552 -7.24 -10.92 -12.19
C ASP A 552 -6.06 -9.96 -12.03
N LEU A 553 -5.51 -9.85 -10.82
CA LEU A 553 -4.40 -8.95 -10.54
C LEU A 553 -3.04 -9.64 -10.57
N LEU A 554 -3.01 -10.97 -10.53
CA LEU A 554 -1.76 -11.75 -10.62
C LEU A 554 -1.15 -11.67 -12.02
N THR A 555 -1.97 -11.38 -13.03
CA THR A 555 -1.57 -11.28 -14.44
C THR A 555 -1.00 -9.91 -14.80
N LEU A 556 -1.08 -8.92 -13.91
CA LEU A 556 -0.59 -7.57 -14.18
C LEU A 556 0.95 -7.50 -14.15
N PRO A 557 1.60 -6.75 -15.07
CA PRO A 557 3.06 -6.65 -15.15
C PRO A 557 3.73 -6.06 -13.90
N GLU A 558 2.98 -5.30 -13.12
CA GLU A 558 3.44 -4.60 -11.91
C GLU A 558 3.50 -5.52 -10.69
N TRP A 559 2.72 -6.60 -10.72
CA TRP A 559 2.58 -7.54 -9.61
C TRP A 559 3.90 -8.19 -9.17
N PRO A 560 4.79 -8.65 -10.08
CA PRO A 560 6.08 -9.22 -9.69
C PRO A 560 6.96 -8.25 -8.89
N HIS A 561 6.91 -6.95 -9.18
CA HIS A 561 7.71 -5.94 -8.48
C HIS A 561 7.21 -5.71 -7.05
N TYR A 562 5.93 -5.40 -6.87
CA TYR A 562 5.32 -5.23 -5.55
C TYR A 562 5.47 -6.47 -4.68
N ARG A 563 5.37 -7.66 -5.30
CA ARG A 563 5.58 -8.94 -4.62
C ARG A 563 7.01 -9.10 -4.09
N ASN A 564 8.03 -8.73 -4.86
CA ASN A 564 9.42 -8.87 -4.42
C ASN A 564 9.75 -7.94 -3.26
N ASP A 565 9.28 -6.69 -3.31
CA ASP A 565 9.47 -5.72 -2.23
C ASP A 565 8.70 -6.15 -0.97
N ALA A 566 7.48 -6.66 -1.14
CA ALA A 566 6.69 -7.26 -0.08
C ALA A 566 7.41 -8.45 0.59
N LEU A 567 7.98 -9.36 -0.22
CA LEU A 567 8.73 -10.51 0.28
C LEU A 567 9.98 -10.08 1.05
N ALA A 568 10.73 -9.09 0.53
CA ALA A 568 11.91 -8.56 1.20
C ALA A 568 11.54 -7.85 2.52
N GLY A 569 10.49 -7.03 2.52
CA GLY A 569 9.95 -6.40 3.72
C GLY A 569 9.51 -7.43 4.75
N ALA A 570 8.77 -8.46 4.32
CA ALA A 570 8.31 -9.54 5.19
C ALA A 570 9.46 -10.35 5.78
N TYR A 571 10.50 -10.61 4.99
CA TYR A 571 11.72 -11.24 5.44
C TYR A 571 12.42 -10.42 6.54
N VAL A 572 12.67 -9.12 6.31
CA VAL A 572 13.34 -8.25 7.28
C VAL A 572 12.52 -8.10 8.57
N ALA A 573 11.22 -7.86 8.44
CA ALA A 573 10.33 -7.67 9.59
C ALA A 573 10.20 -8.94 10.44
N THR A 574 10.16 -10.11 9.80
CA THR A 574 10.12 -11.41 10.49
C THR A 574 11.40 -11.65 11.29
N LEU A 575 12.57 -11.36 10.70
CA LEU A 575 13.85 -11.49 11.39
C LEU A 575 14.00 -10.51 12.55
N LEU A 576 13.56 -9.26 12.37
CA LEU A 576 13.58 -8.25 13.43
C LEU A 576 12.67 -8.66 14.60
N THR A 577 11.44 -9.06 14.29
CA THR A 577 10.46 -9.51 15.29
C THR A 577 10.99 -10.75 16.02
N ASP A 578 11.58 -11.70 15.30
CA ASP A 578 12.17 -12.89 15.90
C ASP A 578 13.32 -12.55 16.84
N ALA A 579 14.23 -11.67 16.44
CA ALA A 579 15.34 -11.19 17.26
C ALA A 579 14.88 -10.48 18.54
N LEU A 580 13.81 -9.70 18.46
CA LEU A 580 13.24 -8.96 19.59
C LEU A 580 12.50 -9.88 20.58
N LEU A 581 11.78 -10.89 20.08
CA LEU A 581 11.00 -11.80 20.91
C LEU A 581 11.82 -12.99 21.46
N TYR A 582 12.98 -13.29 20.86
CA TYR A 582 13.83 -14.40 21.27
C TYR A 582 14.20 -14.42 22.77
N PRO A 583 14.62 -13.31 23.41
CA PRO A 583 14.95 -13.31 24.83
C PRO A 583 13.76 -13.69 25.72
N MET A 584 12.55 -13.25 25.37
CA MET A 584 11.34 -13.59 26.12
C MET A 584 11.02 -15.08 26.00
N ALA A 585 11.17 -15.66 24.81
CA ALA A 585 11.03 -17.10 24.60
C ALA A 585 12.07 -17.89 25.42
N THR A 586 13.33 -17.44 25.43
CA THR A 586 14.39 -18.05 26.24
C THR A 586 14.07 -18.00 27.73
N LEU A 587 13.59 -16.87 28.24
CA LEU A 587 13.19 -16.72 29.65
C LEU A 587 12.03 -17.65 30.01
N ALA A 588 11.00 -17.74 29.16
CA ALA A 588 9.85 -18.61 29.39
C ALA A 588 10.28 -20.08 29.47
N THR A 589 11.07 -20.54 28.50
CA THR A 589 11.57 -21.92 28.42
C THR A 589 12.50 -22.26 29.59
N ARG A 590 13.43 -21.38 29.95
CA ARG A 590 14.34 -21.61 31.09
C ARG A 590 13.61 -21.63 32.42
N ARG A 591 12.57 -20.82 32.61
CA ARG A 591 11.70 -20.88 33.81
C ARG A 591 10.98 -22.21 33.90
N PHE A 592 10.41 -22.68 32.79
CA PHE A 592 9.78 -24.01 32.73
C PHE A 592 10.78 -25.11 33.12
N ILE A 593 11.97 -25.11 32.52
CA ILE A 593 13.04 -26.08 32.83
C ILE A 593 13.48 -26.00 34.29
N SER A 594 13.73 -24.80 34.82
CA SER A 594 14.08 -24.63 36.23
C SER A 594 13.02 -25.19 37.17
N ASP A 595 11.74 -25.11 36.82
CA ASP A 595 10.65 -25.67 37.61
C ASP A 595 10.57 -27.20 37.51
N LEU A 596 11.00 -27.80 36.41
CA LEU A 596 11.06 -29.26 36.24
C LEU A 596 12.13 -29.91 37.13
N TYR A 597 13.25 -29.23 37.35
CA TYR A 597 14.36 -29.75 38.15
C TYR A 597 14.20 -29.52 39.66
N LYS A 598 13.24 -28.70 40.11
CA LYS A 598 13.05 -28.42 41.54
C LYS A 598 12.85 -29.71 42.37
N PRO A 599 13.53 -29.84 43.53
CA PRO A 599 14.32 -28.81 44.22
C PRO A 599 15.77 -28.67 43.72
N GLN A 600 16.25 -29.54 42.84
CA GLN A 600 17.59 -29.50 42.27
C GLN A 600 17.74 -28.35 41.26
N ARG A 601 18.97 -27.90 41.03
CA ARG A 601 19.28 -26.93 39.97
C ARG A 601 19.51 -27.68 38.65
N PRO A 602 19.00 -27.17 37.51
CA PRO A 602 19.29 -27.76 36.22
C PRO A 602 20.80 -27.62 35.91
N PRO A 603 21.42 -28.61 35.25
CA PRO A 603 22.84 -28.53 34.85
C PRO A 603 23.00 -27.57 33.66
N SER A 604 22.96 -26.27 33.90
CA SER A 604 22.91 -25.25 32.85
C SER A 604 24.28 -24.92 32.23
N PHE A 605 24.36 -24.81 30.92
CA PHE A 605 25.44 -24.13 30.22
C PHE A 605 24.95 -22.87 29.49
N GLY A 606 25.74 -21.80 29.55
CA GLY A 606 25.43 -20.53 28.90
C GLY A 606 24.41 -19.67 29.65
N ARG A 607 24.79 -18.41 29.94
CA ARG A 607 23.91 -17.45 30.63
C ARG A 607 23.19 -16.48 29.69
N SER A 608 23.67 -16.33 28.46
CA SER A 608 23.10 -15.39 27.48
C SER A 608 21.65 -15.72 27.13
N LEU A 609 20.80 -14.69 27.04
CA LEU A 609 19.42 -14.82 26.56
C LEU A 609 19.33 -15.08 25.04
N TYR A 610 20.42 -14.80 24.32
CA TYR A 610 20.58 -15.05 22.88
C TYR A 610 21.34 -16.35 22.57
N ALA A 611 21.62 -17.19 23.58
CA ALA A 611 22.26 -18.48 23.35
C ALA A 611 21.44 -19.34 22.38
N GLY A 612 22.09 -19.89 21.35
CA GLY A 612 21.44 -20.68 20.29
C GLY A 612 20.85 -19.88 19.13
N TYR A 613 20.75 -18.54 19.23
CA TYR A 613 20.05 -17.72 18.23
C TYR A 613 20.66 -17.81 16.83
N ARG A 614 21.99 -17.90 16.68
CA ARG A 614 22.65 -18.05 15.38
C ARG A 614 22.14 -19.25 14.56
N TYR A 615 21.78 -20.35 15.23
CA TYR A 615 21.25 -21.54 14.58
C TYR A 615 19.78 -21.36 14.18
N ARG A 616 18.99 -20.67 15.02
CA ARG A 616 17.63 -20.25 14.68
C ARG A 616 17.62 -19.30 13.50
N LEU A 617 18.50 -18.31 13.49
CA LEU A 617 18.65 -17.36 12.39
C LEU A 617 18.96 -18.09 11.09
N LEU A 618 19.97 -18.97 11.08
CA LEU A 618 20.31 -19.75 9.89
C LEU A 618 19.15 -20.65 9.43
N SER A 619 18.45 -21.29 10.37
CA SER A 619 17.27 -22.09 10.05
C SER A 619 16.12 -21.23 9.49
N ASN A 620 15.92 -20.01 10.00
CA ASN A 620 14.95 -19.06 9.45
C ASN A 620 15.29 -18.74 8.00
N LEU A 621 16.57 -18.50 7.66
CA LEU A 621 16.99 -18.25 6.27
C LEU A 621 16.59 -19.40 5.34
N VAL A 622 16.85 -20.64 5.76
CA VAL A 622 16.49 -21.83 4.98
C VAL A 622 14.97 -21.94 4.82
N ILE A 623 14.20 -21.79 5.91
CA ILE A 623 12.73 -21.84 5.86
C ILE A 623 12.17 -20.74 4.96
N LEU A 624 12.71 -19.51 5.05
CA LEU A 624 12.32 -18.37 4.22
C LEU A 624 12.57 -18.68 2.74
N SER A 625 13.78 -19.12 2.38
CA SER A 625 14.11 -19.47 1.00
C SER A 625 13.25 -20.61 0.46
N MET A 626 13.04 -21.68 1.23
CA MET A 626 12.24 -22.83 0.80
C MET A 626 10.75 -22.48 0.66
N SER A 627 10.16 -21.79 1.64
CA SER A 627 8.75 -21.40 1.60
C SER A 627 8.46 -20.41 0.49
N THR A 628 9.34 -19.43 0.27
CA THR A 628 9.23 -18.49 -0.85
C THR A 628 9.37 -19.22 -2.19
N ALA A 629 10.36 -20.12 -2.34
CA ALA A 629 10.51 -20.91 -3.58
C ALA A 629 9.29 -21.79 -3.86
N TYR A 630 8.69 -22.40 -2.83
CA TYR A 630 7.49 -23.21 -2.97
C TYR A 630 6.28 -22.36 -3.41
N LEU A 631 6.06 -21.23 -2.75
CA LEU A 631 4.99 -20.29 -3.12
C LEU A 631 5.24 -19.64 -4.49
N TYR A 632 6.50 -19.51 -4.92
CA TYR A 632 6.88 -19.02 -6.25
C TYR A 632 6.65 -20.06 -7.36
N GLY A 633 6.99 -21.33 -7.11
CA GLY A 633 6.94 -22.40 -8.10
C GLY A 633 5.56 -23.05 -8.28
N LEU A 634 4.70 -23.02 -7.26
CA LEU A 634 3.31 -23.49 -7.34
C LEU A 634 2.30 -22.36 -7.57
N GLY A 635 2.65 -21.12 -7.21
CA GLY A 635 1.80 -19.94 -7.47
C GLY A 635 1.78 -19.49 -8.94
N SER A 636 2.39 -20.25 -9.86
CA SER A 636 2.27 -20.10 -11.31
C SER A 636 1.36 -21.16 -11.95
N ILE A 637 0.67 -21.99 -11.15
CA ILE A 637 -0.31 -22.98 -11.60
C ILE A 637 -1.70 -22.59 -11.08
#